data_AF-A0A6V7GY18-F1
#
_entry.id   AF-A0A6V7GY18-F1
#
_cell.length_a   1.000
_cell.length_b   1.000
_cell.length_c   1.000
_cell.angle_alpha   90.00
_cell.angle_beta   90.00
_cell.angle_gamma   90.00
#
_symmetry.space_group_name_H-M   'P 1'
#
loop_
_entity.id
_entity.type
_entity.pdbx_description
1 polymer ?
#
loop_
_entity_poly.entity_id
_entity_poly.type
_entity_poly.pdbx_seq_one_letter_code
_entity_poly.pdbx_strand_id
1 'polypeptide(L)'
;MFHFLSLDCLKNICVECSVETPMNDISWYPYCKIVENKFIYDILNIFLHVLPAFVIDIVLKLRGKEPIMMKINKYFNKLLTMLEYYTFHEWTFHRDNVYKMAEDIKMLKDSNKVRLDIRDINWKKYIANYHSGIVKFILKEKPDPIKAAQRLS
;
A
#
# COMPACT_ATOMS: atom_id res chain seq x y z
N MET A 1 16.99 -3.62 -11.10
CA MET A 1 15.52 -3.46 -11.15
C MET A 1 14.86 -4.83 -11.01
N PHE A 2 14.15 -5.08 -9.89
CA PHE A 2 13.50 -6.36 -9.60
C PHE A 2 12.28 -6.57 -10.51
N HIS A 3 12.46 -7.31 -11.60
CA HIS A 3 11.43 -7.55 -12.62
C HIS A 3 10.27 -8.46 -12.16
N PHE A 4 10.29 -8.94 -10.90
CA PHE A 4 9.36 -9.98 -10.39
C PHE A 4 8.17 -9.44 -9.59
N LEU A 5 8.11 -8.13 -9.32
CA LEU A 5 6.96 -7.45 -8.76
C LEU A 5 6.76 -6.16 -9.57
N SER A 6 6.12 -6.27 -10.74
CA SER A 6 5.61 -5.05 -11.37
C SER A 6 4.67 -4.37 -10.39
N LEU A 7 4.70 -3.05 -10.36
CA LEU A 7 3.88 -2.26 -9.46
C LEU A 7 2.38 -2.57 -9.64
N ASP A 8 1.99 -2.94 -10.86
CA ASP A 8 0.65 -3.41 -11.21
C ASP A 8 0.28 -4.74 -10.54
N CYS A 9 1.21 -5.71 -10.49
CA CYS A 9 0.98 -6.97 -9.81
C CYS A 9 0.72 -6.76 -8.31
N LEU A 10 1.55 -5.92 -7.67
CA LEU A 10 1.38 -5.61 -6.25
C LEU A 10 0.07 -4.85 -5.99
N LYS A 11 -0.28 -3.90 -6.85
CA LYS A 11 -1.56 -3.19 -6.80
C LYS A 11 -2.75 -4.17 -6.86
N ASN A 12 -2.73 -5.11 -7.82
CA ASN A 12 -3.82 -6.08 -7.97
C ASN A 12 -3.96 -6.97 -6.73
N ILE A 13 -2.85 -7.48 -6.19
CA ILE A 13 -2.87 -8.28 -4.96
C ILE A 13 -3.44 -7.47 -3.78
N CYS A 14 -3.05 -6.21 -3.63
CA CYS A 14 -3.58 -5.35 -2.57
C CYS A 14 -5.09 -5.12 -2.70
N VAL A 15 -5.59 -4.92 -3.92
CA VAL A 15 -7.03 -4.80 -4.19
C VAL A 15 -7.75 -6.10 -3.84
N GLU A 16 -7.26 -7.26 -4.31
CA GLU A 16 -7.83 -8.57 -3.97
C GLU A 16 -7.91 -8.76 -2.45
N CYS A 17 -6.83 -8.51 -1.71
CA CYS A 17 -6.81 -8.63 -0.25
C CYS A 17 -7.79 -7.66 0.45
N SER A 18 -7.98 -6.46 -0.11
CA SER A 18 -8.92 -5.47 0.42
C SER A 18 -10.39 -5.87 0.19
N VAL A 19 -10.66 -6.67 -0.83
CA VAL A 19 -11.98 -7.22 -1.11
C VAL A 19 -12.25 -8.42 -0.21
N GLU A 20 -11.29 -9.33 -0.07
CA GLU A 20 -11.43 -10.54 0.77
C GLU A 20 -11.54 -10.20 2.26
N THR A 21 -10.85 -9.17 2.73
CA THR A 21 -10.86 -8.72 4.14
C THR A 21 -11.17 -7.22 4.21
N PRO A 22 -12.41 -6.79 3.99
CA PRO A 22 -12.73 -5.36 3.97
C PRO A 22 -12.52 -4.72 5.33
N MET A 23 -11.88 -3.54 5.32
CA MET A 23 -11.83 -2.69 6.50
C MET A 23 -13.19 -1.99 6.71
N ASN A 24 -13.55 -1.81 7.97
CA ASN A 24 -14.87 -1.37 8.39
C ASN A 24 -15.19 0.07 7.98
N ASP A 25 -14.19 0.94 8.03
CA ASP A 25 -14.34 2.40 7.85
C ASP A 25 -13.86 2.90 6.48
N ILE A 26 -13.65 1.99 5.52
CA ILE A 26 -13.27 2.35 4.16
C ILE A 26 -14.52 2.63 3.33
N SER A 27 -14.59 3.87 2.83
CA SER A 27 -15.62 4.31 1.89
C SER A 27 -15.29 3.97 0.43
N TRP A 28 -14.01 3.90 0.04
CA TRP A 28 -13.54 3.66 -1.33
C TRP A 28 -12.30 2.77 -1.32
N TYR A 29 -12.18 1.86 -2.29
CA TYR A 29 -10.98 1.04 -2.42
C TYR A 29 -9.73 1.91 -2.68
N PRO A 30 -8.59 1.60 -2.04
CA PRO A 30 -7.36 2.34 -2.27
C PRO A 30 -6.92 2.18 -3.72
N TYR A 31 -7.09 3.25 -4.50
CA TYR A 31 -6.65 3.32 -5.88
C TYR A 31 -5.45 4.27 -5.96
N CYS A 32 -4.31 3.74 -6.39
CA CYS A 32 -3.11 4.54 -6.65
C CYS A 32 -2.79 4.49 -8.15
N LYS A 33 -2.59 5.66 -8.75
CA LYS A 33 -2.05 5.82 -10.10
C LYS A 33 -0.72 6.56 -9.98
N ILE A 34 0.36 5.89 -10.36
CA ILE A 34 1.68 6.52 -10.44
C ILE A 34 1.76 7.24 -11.79
N VAL A 35 2.24 8.47 -11.75
CA VAL A 35 2.42 9.34 -12.93
C VAL A 35 3.84 9.87 -12.87
N GLU A 36 4.59 9.74 -13.97
CA GLU A 36 5.99 10.17 -14.03
C GLU A 36 6.13 11.69 -14.18
N ASN A 37 5.13 12.35 -14.77
CA ASN A 37 5.13 13.79 -14.98
C ASN A 37 4.47 14.53 -13.81
N LYS A 38 5.26 15.36 -13.11
CA LYS A 38 4.81 16.16 -11.96
C LYS A 38 3.66 17.11 -12.29
N PHE A 39 3.68 17.74 -13.47
CA PHE A 39 2.61 18.66 -13.88
C PHE A 39 1.27 17.96 -14.06
N ILE A 40 1.28 16.77 -14.68
CA ILE A 40 0.08 15.95 -14.83
C ILE A 40 -0.40 15.47 -13.45
N TYR A 41 0.52 15.06 -12.57
CA TYR A 41 0.20 14.70 -11.20
C TYR A 41 -0.49 15.85 -10.45
N ASP A 42 0.05 17.08 -10.52
CA ASP A 42 -0.51 18.24 -9.81
C ASP A 42 -1.93 18.57 -10.29
N ILE A 43 -2.17 18.52 -11.60
CA ILE A 43 -3.51 18.69 -12.18
C ILE A 43 -4.47 17.62 -11.64
N LEU A 44 -4.09 16.34 -11.74
CA LEU A 44 -4.92 15.24 -11.26
C LEU A 44 -5.18 15.33 -9.75
N ASN A 45 -4.17 15.72 -8.97
CA ASN A 45 -4.30 15.89 -7.53
C ASN A 45 -5.33 16.97 -7.18
N ILE A 46 -5.33 18.10 -7.90
CA ILE A 46 -6.32 19.16 -7.70
C ILE A 46 -7.73 18.64 -7.98
N PHE A 47 -7.95 18.00 -9.13
CA PHE A 47 -9.29 17.59 -9.56
C PHE A 47 -9.83 16.35 -8.84
N LEU A 48 -8.97 15.38 -8.52
CA LEU A 48 -9.40 14.09 -7.96
C LEU A 48 -9.30 14.04 -6.43
N HIS A 49 -8.47 14.87 -5.79
CA HIS A 49 -8.26 14.81 -4.35
C HIS A 49 -8.61 16.13 -3.65
N VAL A 50 -8.06 17.26 -4.09
CA VAL A 50 -8.26 18.56 -3.40
C VAL A 50 -9.70 19.06 -3.54
N LEU A 51 -10.21 19.15 -4.77
CA LEU A 51 -11.53 19.71 -5.04
C LEU A 51 -12.65 18.84 -4.42
N PRO A 52 -12.66 17.50 -4.55
CA PRO A 52 -13.65 16.66 -3.87
C PRO A 52 -13.55 16.75 -2.35
N ALA A 53 -12.34 16.79 -1.77
CA ALA A 53 -12.16 16.95 -0.33
C ALA A 53 -12.74 18.27 0.18
N PHE A 54 -12.55 19.36 -0.56
CA PHE A 54 -13.08 20.66 -0.22
C PHE A 54 -14.62 20.68 -0.24
N VAL A 55 -15.23 20.10 -1.28
CA VAL A 55 -16.69 19.99 -1.39
C VAL A 55 -17.27 19.14 -0.24
N ILE A 56 -16.65 18.01 0.09
CA ILE A 56 -17.07 17.16 1.22
C ILE A 56 -17.03 17.93 2.54
N ASP A 57 -15.96 18.69 2.79
CA ASP A 57 -15.84 19.49 4.01
C ASP A 57 -16.88 20.61 4.09
N ILE A 58 -17.27 21.23 2.97
CA ILE A 58 -18.38 22.18 2.93
C ILE A 58 -19.69 21.49 3.32
N VAL A 59 -19.98 20.33 2.73
CA VAL A 59 -21.20 19.56 3.04
C VAL A 59 -21.24 19.14 4.51
N LEU A 60 -20.10 18.72 5.07
CA LEU A 60 -19.99 18.39 6.49
C LEU A 60 -20.27 19.61 7.37
N LYS A 61 -19.67 20.78 7.06
CA LYS A 61 -19.92 22.03 7.78
C LYS A 61 -21.40 22.42 7.74
N LEU A 62 -22.04 22.34 6.57
CA LEU A 62 -23.47 22.66 6.41
C LEU A 62 -24.37 21.71 7.21
N ARG A 63 -23.91 20.49 7.47
CA ARG A 63 -24.58 19.49 8.33
C ARG A 63 -24.20 19.59 9.81
N GLY A 64 -23.46 20.63 10.21
CA GLY A 64 -22.98 20.83 11.59
C GLY A 64 -21.91 19.83 12.03
N LYS A 65 -21.26 19.14 11.09
CA LYS A 65 -20.17 18.19 11.35
C LYS A 65 -18.81 18.85 11.17
N GLU A 66 -17.79 18.29 11.84
CA GLU A 66 -16.42 18.78 11.69
C GLU A 66 -15.87 18.45 10.28
N PRO A 67 -15.25 19.42 9.58
CA PRO A 67 -14.53 19.17 8.33
C PRO A 67 -13.20 18.42 8.61
N ILE A 68 -13.02 17.28 7.98
CA ILE A 68 -11.85 16.40 8.18
C ILE A 68 -11.12 16.05 6.88
N MET A 69 -11.79 16.14 5.73
CA MET A 69 -11.30 15.57 4.48
C MET A 69 -10.09 16.33 3.96
N MET A 70 -10.05 17.66 4.11
CA MET A 70 -8.88 18.45 3.74
C MET A 70 -7.68 18.19 4.66
N LYS A 71 -7.90 17.84 5.93
CA LYS A 71 -6.82 17.45 6.86
C LYS A 71 -6.18 16.13 6.39
N ILE A 72 -7.02 15.15 6.04
CA ILE A 72 -6.60 13.86 5.48
C ILE A 72 -5.82 14.07 4.18
N ASN A 73 -6.34 14.88 3.26
CA ASN A 73 -5.67 15.14 1.98
C ASN A 73 -4.27 15.79 2.16
N LYS A 74 -4.13 16.74 3.09
CA LYS A 74 -2.82 17.36 3.41
C LYS A 74 -1.83 16.34 3.97
N TYR A 75 -2.30 15.45 4.85
CA TYR A 75 -1.48 14.37 5.40
C TYR A 75 -0.99 13.42 4.30
N PHE A 76 -1.89 12.97 3.42
CA PHE A 76 -1.55 12.12 2.28
C PHE A 76 -0.54 12.79 1.34
N ASN A 77 -0.75 14.06 0.98
CA ASN A 77 0.20 14.78 0.13
C ASN A 77 1.59 14.84 0.76
N LYS A 78 1.69 15.11 2.07
CA LYS A 78 2.98 15.10 2.79
C LYS A 78 3.64 13.72 2.75
N LEU A 79 2.88 12.64 2.96
CA LEU A 79 3.38 11.28 2.82
C LEU A 79 3.91 11.00 1.42
N LEU A 80 3.14 11.36 0.38
CA LEU A 80 3.53 11.14 -1.02
C LEU A 80 4.79 11.91 -1.39
N THR A 81 4.93 13.16 -0.95
CA THR A 81 6.18 13.93 -1.16
C THR A 81 7.39 13.28 -0.50
N MET A 82 7.23 12.71 0.70
CA MET A 82 8.32 11.97 1.34
C MET A 82 8.66 10.68 0.58
N LEU A 83 7.65 10.00 0.03
CA LEU A 83 7.82 8.77 -0.75
C LEU A 83 8.34 9.01 -2.17
N GLU A 84 8.14 10.19 -2.75
CA GLU A 84 8.56 10.57 -4.11
C GLU A 84 10.04 10.25 -4.33
N TYR A 85 10.90 10.64 -3.38
CA TYR A 85 12.33 10.38 -3.45
C TYR A 85 12.65 8.88 -3.52
N TYR A 86 12.01 8.06 -2.69
CA TYR A 86 12.29 6.63 -2.66
C TYR A 86 11.68 5.87 -3.83
N THR A 87 10.58 6.36 -4.39
CA THR A 87 9.80 5.65 -5.42
C THR A 87 10.32 5.93 -6.83
N PHE A 88 10.77 7.16 -7.11
CA PHE A 88 11.19 7.57 -8.45
C PHE A 88 12.71 7.54 -8.68
N HIS A 89 13.52 7.32 -7.65
CA HIS A 89 14.96 7.19 -7.82
C HIS A 89 15.37 5.73 -7.87
N GLU A 90 16.33 5.42 -8.74
CA GLU A 90 16.96 4.10 -8.75
C GLU A 90 17.98 3.99 -7.62
N TRP A 91 17.86 2.91 -6.86
CA TRP A 91 18.76 2.63 -5.76
C TRP A 91 19.70 1.49 -6.13
N THR A 92 20.99 1.79 -6.26
CA THR A 92 22.04 0.79 -6.41
C THR A 92 22.51 0.34 -5.03
N PHE A 93 22.12 -0.86 -4.63
CA PHE A 93 22.59 -1.47 -3.39
C PHE A 93 23.80 -2.37 -3.68
N HIS A 94 24.92 -2.15 -2.98
CA HIS A 94 26.01 -3.12 -2.94
C HIS A 94 25.54 -4.40 -2.25
N ARG A 95 25.73 -5.54 -2.92
CA ARG A 95 25.19 -6.84 -2.48
C ARG A 95 26.27 -7.83 -2.03
N ASP A 96 27.52 -7.42 -2.00
CA ASP A 96 28.67 -8.31 -1.76
C ASP A 96 28.56 -9.03 -0.41
N ASN A 97 28.14 -8.31 0.64
CA ASN A 97 27.92 -8.89 1.97
C ASN A 97 26.74 -9.88 2.00
N VAL A 98 25.68 -9.62 1.23
CA VAL A 98 24.51 -10.50 1.16
C VAL A 98 24.86 -11.79 0.41
N TYR A 99 25.63 -11.69 -0.67
CA TYR A 99 26.13 -12.86 -1.40
C TYR A 99 27.04 -13.70 -0.51
N LYS A 100 28.00 -13.08 0.18
CA LYS A 100 28.89 -13.78 1.09
C LYS A 100 28.12 -14.48 2.22
N MET A 101 27.16 -13.78 2.84
CA MET A 101 26.29 -14.36 3.87
C MET A 101 25.47 -15.54 3.33
N ALA A 102 25.00 -15.46 2.07
CA ALA A 102 24.28 -16.55 1.44
C ALA A 102 25.16 -17.77 1.14
N GLU A 103 26.44 -17.58 0.80
CA GLU A 103 27.40 -18.66 0.66
C GLU A 103 27.72 -19.32 2.01
N ASP A 104 27.96 -18.52 3.05
CA ASP A 104 28.22 -19.02 4.41
C ASP A 104 27.03 -19.87 4.91
N ILE A 105 25.80 -19.43 4.66
CA ILE A 105 24.59 -20.17 5.05
C ILE A 105 24.44 -21.48 4.30
N LYS A 106 24.84 -21.56 3.02
CA LYS A 106 24.83 -22.82 2.26
C LYS A 106 25.75 -23.87 2.85
N MET A 107 26.83 -23.46 3.52
CA MET A 107 27.77 -24.37 4.17
C MET A 107 27.27 -24.91 5.52
N LEU A 108 26.18 -24.36 6.08
CA LEU A 108 25.60 -24.84 7.33
C LEU A 108 24.74 -26.10 7.10
N LYS A 109 24.74 -27.02 8.07
CA LYS A 109 23.85 -28.21 8.06
C LYS A 109 22.36 -27.88 8.00
N ASP A 110 21.99 -26.71 8.51
CA ASP A 110 20.62 -26.20 8.57
C ASP A 110 20.30 -25.19 7.45
N SER A 111 21.12 -25.14 6.38
CA SER A 111 20.97 -24.21 5.26
C SER A 111 19.55 -24.17 4.67
N ASN A 112 18.87 -25.31 4.63
CA ASN A 112 17.49 -25.46 4.14
C ASN A 112 16.44 -24.70 4.97
N LYS A 113 16.75 -24.31 6.22
CA LYS A 113 15.83 -23.56 7.09
C LYS A 113 15.85 -22.06 6.82
N VAL A 114 16.88 -21.55 6.15
CA VAL A 114 17.07 -20.11 5.91
C VAL A 114 16.90 -19.79 4.44
N ARG A 115 15.76 -19.19 4.08
CA ARG A 115 15.52 -18.69 2.72
C ARG A 115 15.95 -17.23 2.64
N LEU A 116 17.01 -16.97 1.88
CA LEU A 116 17.52 -15.62 1.63
C LEU A 116 17.07 -15.06 0.29
N ASP A 117 16.66 -15.93 -0.65
CA ASP A 117 16.20 -15.47 -1.94
C ASP A 117 14.78 -14.91 -1.84
N ILE A 118 14.66 -13.61 -2.08
CA ILE A 118 13.39 -12.89 -2.06
C ILE A 118 12.46 -13.40 -3.19
N ARG A 119 13.02 -14.02 -4.23
CA ARG A 119 12.24 -14.65 -5.31
C ARG A 119 11.45 -15.88 -4.85
N ASP A 120 11.88 -16.53 -3.76
CA ASP A 120 11.20 -17.69 -3.20
C ASP A 120 9.99 -17.32 -2.31
N ILE A 121 9.75 -16.01 -2.11
CA ILE A 121 8.63 -15.51 -1.34
C ILE A 121 7.34 -15.66 -2.16
N ASN A 122 6.35 -16.36 -1.58
CA ASN A 122 4.98 -16.29 -2.09
C ASN A 122 4.39 -14.92 -1.74
N TRP A 123 4.54 -13.96 -2.65
CA TRP A 123 4.12 -12.58 -2.46
C TRP A 123 2.64 -12.42 -2.18
N LYS A 124 1.77 -13.19 -2.85
CA LYS A 124 0.33 -13.15 -2.60
C LYS A 124 0.01 -13.53 -1.15
N LYS A 125 0.56 -14.64 -0.66
CA LYS A 125 0.39 -15.08 0.74
C LYS A 125 1.01 -14.09 1.73
N TYR A 126 2.17 -13.54 1.41
CA TYR A 126 2.85 -12.55 2.25
C TYR A 126 2.00 -11.29 2.42
N ILE A 127 1.52 -10.71 1.31
CA ILE A 127 0.70 -9.49 1.33
C ILE A 127 -0.65 -9.74 1.99
N ALA A 128 -1.29 -10.89 1.76
CA ALA A 128 -2.52 -11.26 2.45
C ALA A 128 -2.34 -11.32 3.97
N ASN A 129 -1.29 -12.01 4.45
CA ASN A 129 -0.97 -12.07 5.88
C ASN A 129 -0.64 -10.69 6.47
N TYR A 130 0.12 -9.89 5.73
CA TYR A 130 0.46 -8.52 6.12
C TYR A 130 -0.80 -7.66 6.26
N HIS A 131 -1.69 -7.72 5.29
CA HIS A 131 -2.97 -7.00 5.29
C HIS A 131 -3.85 -7.43 6.47
N SER A 132 -4.05 -8.73 6.69
CA SER A 132 -4.78 -9.22 7.87
C SER A 132 -4.14 -8.78 9.19
N GLY A 133 -2.81 -8.69 9.24
CA GLY A 133 -2.06 -8.16 10.37
C GLY A 133 -2.37 -6.69 10.65
N ILE A 134 -2.42 -5.84 9.61
CA ILE A 134 -2.80 -4.43 9.75
C ILE A 134 -4.21 -4.30 10.33
N VAL A 135 -5.19 -5.00 9.73
CA VAL A 135 -6.59 -4.96 10.16
C VAL A 135 -6.72 -5.36 11.64
N LYS A 136 -6.04 -6.45 12.02
CA LYS A 136 -6.15 -7.00 13.37
C LYS A 136 -5.39 -6.20 14.43
N PHE A 137 -4.16 -5.77 14.14
CA PHE A 137 -3.25 -5.26 15.17
C PHE A 137 -3.12 -3.74 15.16
N ILE A 138 -3.16 -3.10 13.99
CA ILE A 138 -3.06 -1.65 13.86
C ILE A 138 -4.44 -1.02 13.97
N LEU A 139 -5.38 -1.49 13.14
CA LEU A 139 -6.75 -0.96 13.12
C LEU A 139 -7.62 -1.53 14.25
N LYS A 140 -7.21 -2.68 14.81
CA LYS A 140 -7.93 -3.38 15.90
C LYS A 140 -9.38 -3.70 15.53
N GLU A 141 -9.63 -3.95 14.26
CA GLU A 141 -10.94 -4.29 13.73
C GLU A 141 -11.22 -5.78 13.85
N LYS A 142 -12.50 -6.13 14.09
CA LYS A 142 -12.95 -7.52 13.99
C LYS A 142 -13.32 -7.81 12.53
N PRO A 143 -12.92 -8.97 11.98
CA PRO A 143 -13.32 -9.35 10.63
C PRO A 143 -14.85 -9.44 10.57
N ASP A 144 -15.45 -8.64 9.68
CA ASP A 144 -16.89 -8.62 9.43
C ASP A 144 -17.20 -9.40 8.13
N PRO A 145 -17.69 -10.65 8.23
CA PRO A 145 -17.94 -11.49 7.06
C PRO A 145 -19.09 -10.95 6.19
N ILE A 146 -19.98 -10.12 6.74
CA ILE A 146 -21.15 -9.58 6.01
C ILE A 146 -20.69 -8.50 5.02
N LYS A 147 -19.80 -7.60 5.45
CA LYS A 147 -19.20 -6.58 4.57
C LYS A 147 -18.32 -7.20 3.48
N ALA A 148 -17.68 -8.35 3.76
CA ALA A 148 -16.88 -9.09 2.76
C ALA A 148 -17.77 -9.65 1.64
N ALA A 149 -18.90 -10.27 2.01
CA ALA A 149 -19.84 -10.84 1.06
C ALA A 149 -20.53 -9.78 0.17
N GLN A 150 -20.92 -8.63 0.75
CA GLN A 150 -21.61 -7.54 0.01
C GLN A 150 -20.74 -6.84 -1.05
N ARG A 151 -19.42 -6.98 -0.96
CA ARG A 151 -18.47 -6.30 -1.86
C ARG A 151 -17.92 -7.21 -2.95
N LEU A 152 -18.23 -8.52 -2.88
CA LEU A 152 -17.87 -9.55 -3.87
C LEU A 152 -19.01 -9.84 -4.88
N SER A 153 -20.22 -9.35 -4.63
CA SER A 153 -21.43 -9.46 -5.48
C SER A 153 -21.61 -8.26 -6.38
#